data_AF-A0A9X5GV86-F1
#
_entry.id   AF-A0A9X5GV86-F1
#
_cell.length_a   1.000
_cell.length_b   1.000
_cell.length_c   1.000
_cell.angle_alpha   90.00
_cell.angle_beta   90.00
_cell.angle_gamma   90.00
#
_symmetry.space_group_name_H-M   'P 1'
#
loop_
_entity.id
_entity.type
_entity.pdbx_description
1 polymer ?
#
loop_
_entity_poly.entity_id
_entity_poly.type
_entity_poly.pdbx_seq_one_letter_code
_entity_poly.pdbx_strand_id
1 'polypeptide(L)' 'MAYSEAQKKAVKKYNEKNYDEVKVRVKKGSKDIIQRHANSNNETVNGMINRLLENEIPELKD' A
#
# COMPACT_ATOMS: atom_id res chain seq x y z
N MET A 1 -9.82 23.65 5.76
CA MET A 1 -8.43 24.09 6.04
C MET A 1 -7.55 23.61 4.89
N ALA A 2 -6.95 24.53 4.13
CA ALA A 2 -6.05 24.17 3.04
C ALA A 2 -4.66 23.90 3.64
N TYR A 3 -4.17 22.67 3.52
CA TYR A 3 -2.82 22.31 3.95
C TYR A 3 -1.79 23.18 3.22
N SER A 4 -0.88 23.80 3.98
CA SER A 4 0.15 24.65 3.39
C SER A 4 1.15 23.82 2.59
N GLU A 5 1.79 24.44 1.60
CA GLU A 5 2.86 23.83 0.80
C GLU A 5 3.98 23.26 1.67
N ALA A 6 4.25 23.89 2.82
CA ALA A 6 5.24 23.42 3.79
C ALA A 6 4.80 22.13 4.50
N GLN A 7 3.52 22.01 4.84
CA GLN A 7 2.97 20.78 5.42
C GLN A 7 3.01 19.61 4.41
N LYS A 8 2.71 19.88 3.14
CA LYS A 8 2.83 18.87 2.07
C LYS A 8 4.26 18.36 1.90
N LYS A 9 5.25 19.26 1.92
CA LYS A 9 6.68 18.88 1.83
C LYS A 9 7.15 18.05 3.04
N ALA A 10 6.71 18.42 4.25
CA ALA A 10 7.06 17.69 5.47
C ALA A 10 6.48 16.25 5.47
N VAL A 11 5.22 16.11 5.08
CA VAL A 11 4.55 14.79 4.96
C VAL A 11 5.24 13.94 3.90
N LYS A 12 5.57 14.52 2.74
CA LYS A 12 6.28 13.80 1.67
C LYS A 12 7.64 13.28 2.14
N LYS A 13 8.43 14.12 2.82
CA LYS A 13 9.75 13.75 3.34
C LYS A 13 9.68 12.66 4.42
N TYR A 14 8.63 12.67 5.24
CA TYR A 14 8.39 11.62 6.22
C TYR A 14 8.00 10.31 5.54
N ASN A 15 7.12 10.35 4.53
CA ASN A 15 6.72 9.15 3.80
C ASN A 15 7.89 8.52 3.05
N GLU A 16 8.69 9.30 2.31
CA GLU A 16 9.86 8.82 1.57
C GLU A 16 10.95 8.23 2.48
N LYS A 17 11.02 8.66 3.75
CA LYS A 17 12.05 8.18 4.69
C LYS A 17 11.64 6.88 5.41
N ASN A 18 10.34 6.66 5.62
CA ASN A 18 9.85 5.56 6.45
C ASN A 18 9.15 4.47 5.63
N TYR A 19 8.75 4.75 4.39
CA TYR A 19 7.99 3.83 3.56
C TYR A 19 8.51 3.80 2.13
N ASP A 20 8.77 2.60 1.62
CA ASP A 20 8.95 2.38 0.20
C ASP A 20 7.57 2.28 -0.49
N GLU A 21 7.25 3.25 -1.35
CA GLU A 21 5.98 3.28 -2.08
C GLU A 21 6.05 2.46 -3.38
N VAL A 22 5.34 1.33 -3.45
CA VAL A 22 5.23 0.51 -4.67
C VAL A 22 3.93 0.81 -5.44
N LYS A 23 4.04 1.36 -6.65
CA LYS A 23 2.88 1.57 -7.53
C LYS A 23 2.56 0.29 -8.32
N VAL A 24 1.50 -0.40 -7.93
CA VAL A 24 0.99 -1.59 -8.64
C VAL A 24 -0.02 -1.19 -9.71
N ARG A 25 0.24 -1.57 -10.98
CA ARG A 25 -0.72 -1.42 -12.09
C ARG A 25 -1.39 -2.76 -12.36
N VAL A 26 -2.71 -2.82 -12.16
CA VAL A 26 -3.52 -4.00 -12.47
C VAL A 26 -4.42 -3.74 -13.68
N LYS A 27 -4.85 -4.80 -14.36
CA LYS A 27 -5.81 -4.69 -15.48
C LYS A 27 -7.11 -4.05 -15.02
N LYS A 28 -7.79 -3.35 -15.93
CA LYS A 28 -9.10 -2.73 -15.66
C LYS A 28 -10.10 -3.84 -15.26
N GLY A 29 -10.80 -3.64 -14.14
CA GLY A 29 -11.72 -4.63 -13.54
C GLY A 29 -11.07 -5.49 -12.44
N SER A 30 -9.76 -5.69 -12.44
CA SER A 30 -9.07 -6.49 -11.42
C SER A 30 -9.05 -5.82 -10.04
N LYS A 31 -9.09 -4.48 -9.98
CA LYS A 31 -9.14 -3.74 -8.70
C LYS A 31 -10.35 -4.15 -7.85
N ASP A 32 -11.52 -4.32 -8.47
CA ASP A 32 -12.75 -4.68 -7.77
C ASP A 32 -12.67 -6.10 -7.21
N ILE A 33 -12.11 -7.03 -7.99
CA ILE A 33 -11.86 -8.41 -7.58
C ILE A 33 -10.90 -8.46 -6.39
N ILE A 34 -9.80 -7.72 -6.47
CA ILE A 34 -8.80 -7.61 -5.39
C ILE A 34 -9.43 -7.04 -4.11
N GLN A 35 -10.24 -5.99 -4.25
CA GLN A 35 -10.89 -5.37 -3.10
C GLN A 35 -11.92 -6.30 -2.45
N ARG A 36 -12.71 -7.03 -3.24
CA ARG A 36 -13.64 -8.05 -2.72
C ARG A 36 -12.90 -9.15 -1.99
N HIS A 37 -11.81 -9.67 -2.58
CA HIS A 37 -11.03 -10.74 -1.97
C HIS A 37 -10.41 -10.32 -0.64
N ALA A 38 -9.80 -9.13 -0.58
CA ALA A 38 -9.27 -8.57 0.66
C ALA A 38 -10.37 -8.41 1.73
N ASN A 39 -11.53 -7.84 1.35
CA ASN A 39 -12.67 -7.71 2.26
C ASN A 39 -13.19 -9.07 2.77
N SER A 40 -13.22 -10.10 1.92
CA SER A 40 -13.60 -11.46 2.33
C SER A 40 -12.66 -12.07 3.36
N ASN A 41 -11.37 -11.72 3.31
CA ASN A 41 -10.37 -12.14 4.29
C ASN A 41 -10.27 -11.20 5.51
N ASN A 42 -11.19 -10.24 5.67
CA ASN A 42 -11.15 -9.18 6.69
C ASN A 42 -9.82 -8.38 6.70
N GLU A 43 -9.16 -8.28 5.54
CA GLU A 43 -7.90 -7.55 5.38
C GLU A 43 -8.06 -6.38 4.39
N THR A 44 -7.18 -5.38 4.49
CA THR A 44 -7.14 -4.31 3.48
C THR A 44 -6.39 -4.80 2.23
N VAL A 45 -6.62 -4.16 1.08
CA VAL A 45 -5.84 -4.48 -0.14
C VAL A 45 -4.34 -4.33 0.11
N ASN A 46 -3.93 -3.32 0.89
CA ASN A 46 -2.52 -3.14 1.24
C ASN A 46 -2.01 -4.27 2.17
N GLY A 47 -2.81 -4.66 3.16
CA GLY A 47 -2.47 -5.78 4.04
C GLY A 47 -2.35 -7.11 3.28
N MET A 48 -3.26 -7.36 2.33
CA MET A 48 -3.19 -8.52 1.44
C MET A 48 -1.92 -8.50 0.59
N ILE A 49 -1.55 -7.35 0.02
CA ILE A 49 -0.32 -7.21 -0.77
C ILE A 49 0.90 -7.49 0.10
N ASN A 50 1.00 -6.88 1.29
CA ASN A 50 2.11 -7.12 2.21
C ASN A 50 2.20 -8.59 2.60
N ARG A 51 1.08 -9.22 2.98
CA ARG A 51 1.03 -10.64 3.31
C ARG A 51 1.49 -11.52 2.15
N LEU A 52 1.08 -11.23 0.91
CA LEU A 52 1.53 -11.98 -0.25
C LEU A 52 3.04 -11.79 -0.49
N LEU A 53 3.55 -10.56 -0.34
CA LEU A 53 4.98 -10.27 -0.45
C LEU A 53 5.79 -10.98 0.63
N GLU A 54 5.35 -10.98 1.88
CA GLU A 54 5.99 -11.70 3.01
C GLU A 54 5.95 -13.23 2.83
N ASN A 55 4.95 -13.77 2.13
CA ASN A 55 4.89 -15.20 1.83
C ASN A 55 5.85 -15.61 0.70
N GLU A 56 6.01 -14.77 -0.32
CA GLU A 56 6.90 -15.04 -1.46
C GLU A 56 8.36 -14.68 -1.19
N ILE A 57 8.61 -13.65 -0.36
CA ILE A 57 9.93 -13.13 -0.02
C ILE A 57 10.15 -13.30 1.49
N PRO A 58 10.80 -14.39 1.93
CA PRO A 58 11.03 -14.67 3.35
C PRO A 58 11.85 -13.60 4.07
N GLU A 59 12.67 -12.85 3.32
CA GLU A 59 13.54 -11.76 3.82
C GLU A 59 12.76 -10.51 4.27
N LEU A 60 11.43 -10.46 4.05
CA LEU A 60 10.57 -9.36 4.51
C LEU A 60 9.97 -9.61 5.91
N LYS A 61 10.23 -10.78 6.51
CA LYS A 61 9.62 -11.21 7.78
C LYS A 61 10.42 -10.83 9.04
N ASP A 62 11.50 -10.06 8.90
CA ASP A 62 12.39 -9.65 9.99
C ASP A 62 11.85 -8.46 10.81
#